data_AF-A0A820RDD4-F1
#
_entry.id   AF-A0A820RDD4-F1
#
_cell.length_a   1.000
_cell.length_b   1.000
_cell.length_c   1.000
_cell.angle_alpha   90.00
_cell.angle_beta   90.00
_cell.angle_gamma   90.00
#
_symmetry.space_group_name_H-M   'P 1'
#
loop_
_entity.id
_entity.type
_entity.pdbx_description
1 polymer ?
#
loop_
_entity_poly.entity_id
_entity_poly.type
_entity_poly.pdbx_seq_one_letter_code
_entity_poly.pdbx_strand_id
1 'polypeptide(L)' 'MLPICQLARELDHIEIVVFFDEVNTASCLGLFKEMFMDRTLHGKNLPENIFFTAAINPSVNESDDR' A
#
# COMPACT_ATOMS: atom_id res chain seq x y z
N MET A 1 -9.24 13.39 8.78
CA MET A 1 -8.95 11.96 9.00
C MET A 1 -8.96 11.29 7.64
N LEU A 2 -8.08 10.32 7.35
CA LEU A 2 -8.11 9.63 6.04
C LEU A 2 -9.41 8.81 5.95
N PRO A 3 -10.22 8.93 4.87
CA PRO A 3 -11.54 8.29 4.79
C PRO A 3 -11.51 6.79 5.03
N ILE A 4 -10.51 6.09 4.48
CA ILE A 4 -10.40 4.64 4.64
C ILE A 4 -10.06 4.21 6.06
N CYS A 5 -9.22 4.99 6.77
CA CYS A 5 -8.90 4.70 8.16
C CYS A 5 -10.08 5.00 9.10
N GLN A 6 -11.00 5.87 8.69
CA GLN A 6 -12.24 6.08 9.43
C GLN A 6 -13.17 4.88 9.22
N LEU A 7 -13.40 4.50 7.97
CA LEU A 7 -14.24 3.35 7.61
C LEU A 7 -13.79 2.07 8.30
N ALA A 8 -12.47 1.80 8.29
CA ALA A 8 -11.89 0.64 8.94
C ALA A 8 -12.14 0.60 10.46
N ARG A 9 -12.19 1.77 11.12
CA ARG A 9 -12.51 1.86 12.56
C ARG A 9 -14.00 1.69 12.84
N GLU A 10 -14.86 2.14 11.93
CA GLU A 10 -16.32 1.99 12.04
C GLU A 10 -16.76 0.55 11.76
N LEU A 11 -16.02 -0.18 10.92
CA LEU A 11 -16.26 -1.56 10.52
C LEU A 11 -15.17 -2.51 11.03
N ASP A 12 -14.91 -2.48 12.33
CA ASP A 12 -13.81 -3.23 13.00
C ASP A 12 -13.88 -4.76 12.86
N HIS A 13 -15.05 -5.30 12.52
CA HIS A 13 -15.32 -6.72 12.29
C HIS A 13 -15.20 -7.15 10.82
N ILE A 14 -14.85 -6.23 9.92
CA ILE A 14 -14.68 -6.48 8.49
C ILE A 14 -13.22 -6.23 8.12
N GLU A 15 -12.63 -7.17 7.37
CA GLU A 15 -11.31 -6.96 6.75
C GLU A 15 -11.47 -6.15 5.46
N ILE A 16 -10.77 -5.02 5.38
CA ILE A 16 -10.73 -4.15 4.21
C ILE A 16 -9.45 -4.43 3.43
N VAL A 17 -9.60 -4.93 2.21
CA VAL A 17 -8.48 -5.14 1.29
C VAL A 17 -8.29 -3.92 0.41
N VAL A 18 -7.07 -3.36 0.42
CA VAL A 18 -6.67 -2.24 -0.44
C VAL A 18 -5.66 -2.74 -1.45
N PHE A 19 -6.05 -2.76 -2.72
CA PHE A 19 -5.19 -3.14 -3.83
C PHE A 19 -4.66 -1.91 -4.54
N PHE A 20 -3.34 -1.84 -4.68
CA PHE A 20 -2.66 -0.82 -5.49
C PHE A 20 -2.10 -1.44 -6.77
N ASP A 21 -2.48 -0.88 -7.91
CA ASP A 21 -1.90 -1.28 -9.19
C ASP A 21 -0.67 -0.42 -9.54
N GLU A 22 0.24 -0.98 -10.33
CA GLU A 22 1.44 -0.31 -10.86
C GLU A 22 2.27 0.46 -9.82
N VAL A 23 2.44 -0.07 -8.60
CA VAL A 23 3.02 0.67 -7.46
C VAL A 23 4.40 1.25 -7.76
N ASN A 24 5.21 0.56 -8.55
CA ASN A 24 6.55 1.00 -8.93
C ASN A 24 6.59 2.24 -9.85
N THR A 25 5.45 2.72 -10.36
CA THR A 25 5.35 3.98 -11.09
C THR A 25 5.22 5.20 -10.17
N ALA A 26 4.85 4.99 -8.91
CA ALA A 26 4.65 6.07 -7.95
C ALA A 26 5.98 6.67 -7.47
N SER A 27 6.03 7.99 -7.31
CA SER A 27 7.19 8.71 -6.76
C SER A 27 7.32 8.60 -5.23
N CYS A 28 6.42 7.85 -4.57
CA CYS A 28 6.28 7.77 -3.12
C CYS A 28 6.42 6.34 -2.57
N LEU A 29 7.25 5.49 -3.17
CA LEU A 29 7.51 4.11 -2.71
C LEU A 29 7.88 4.00 -1.23
N GLY A 30 8.50 5.02 -0.64
CA GLY A 30 8.76 5.08 0.80
C GLY A 30 7.48 5.07 1.66
N LEU A 31 6.40 5.70 1.20
CA LEU A 31 5.10 5.67 1.90
C LEU A 31 4.46 4.30 1.77
N PHE A 32 4.57 3.65 0.61
CA PHE A 32 4.12 2.27 0.46
C PHE A 32 4.87 1.36 1.44
N LYS A 33 6.21 1.46 1.53
CA LYS A 33 6.99 0.74 2.54
C LYS A 33 6.43 0.98 3.94
N GLU A 34 6.15 2.23 4.31
CA GLU A 34 5.59 2.59 5.61
C GLU A 34 4.26 1.87 5.87
N MET A 35 3.36 1.86 4.87
CA MET A 35 2.05 1.24 4.97
C MET A 35 2.10 -0.29 5.03
N PHE A 36 2.89 -0.92 4.15
CA PHE A 36 2.98 -2.38 4.04
C PHE A 36 3.79 -3.01 5.18
N MET A 37 4.90 -2.39 5.58
CA MET A 37 5.86 -2.98 6.51
C MET A 37 5.67 -2.45 7.92
N ASP A 38 5.58 -1.14 8.08
CA ASP A 38 5.54 -0.50 9.40
C ASP A 38 4.11 -0.37 9.93
N ARG A 39 3.11 -0.58 9.07
CA ARG A 39 1.67 -0.35 9.36
C ARG A 39 1.39 1.08 9.84
N THR A 40 2.17 2.05 9.34
CA THR A 40 1.96 3.47 9.61
C THR A 40 1.83 4.27 8.31
N LEU A 41 1.26 5.47 8.41
CA LEU A 41 1.29 6.45 7.34
C LEU A 41 1.51 7.83 7.94
N HIS A 42 2.61 8.49 7.54
CA HIS A 42 3.08 9.74 8.15
C HIS A 42 3.27 9.62 9.67
N GLY A 43 3.81 8.49 10.12
CA GLY A 43 4.07 8.18 11.52
C GLY A 43 2.82 7.86 12.36
N LYS A 44 1.65 7.72 11.74
CA LYS A 44 0.40 7.36 12.43
C LYS A 44 0.01 5.92 12.13
N ASN A 45 -0.34 5.17 13.17
CA ASN A 45 -0.79 3.78 13.04
C ASN A 45 -2.05 3.66 12.16
N LEU A 46 -1.99 2.70 11.23
CA LEU A 46 -3.12 2.27 10.42
C LEU A 46 -3.98 1.27 11.20
N PRO A 47 -5.31 1.23 10.99
CA PRO A 47 -6.19 0.23 11.60
C PRO A 47 -5.78 -1.22 11.28
N GLU A 48 -6.03 -2.12 12.22
CA GLU A 48 -5.54 -3.51 12.12
C GLU A 48 -6.25 -4.34 11.05
N ASN A 49 -7.50 -3.98 10.73
CA ASN A 49 -8.35 -4.64 9.75
C ASN A 49 -8.17 -4.12 8.32
N ILE A 50 -7.07 -3.42 8.02
CA ILE A 50 -6.70 -3.08 6.64
C ILE A 50 -5.58 -4.01 6.19
N PHE A 51 -5.84 -4.75 5.13
CA PHE A 51 -4.85 -5.58 4.43
C PHE A 51 -4.46 -4.89 3.12
N PHE A 52 -3.20 -4.46 3.02
CA PHE A 52 -2.67 -3.85 1.80
C PHE A 52 -2.07 -4.93 0.89
N THR A 53 -2.37 -4.85 -0.39
CA THR A 53 -1.73 -5.66 -1.44
C THR A 53 -1.46 -4.82 -2.69
N ALA A 54 -0.51 -5.24 -3.52
CA ALA A 54 -0.07 -4.46 -4.66
C ALA A 54 0.40 -5.31 -5.83
N ALA A 55 0.28 -4.74 -7.02
CA ALA A 55 0.96 -5.19 -8.24
C ALA A 55 2.10 -4.23 -8.60
N ILE A 56 3.16 -4.80 -9.19
CA ILE A 56 4.28 -4.05 -9.75
C ILE A 56 4.51 -4.49 -11.19
N ASN A 57 4.89 -3.53 -12.04
CA ASN A 57 5.32 -3.82 -13.41
C ASN A 57 6.73 -4.42 -13.40
N PRO A 58 7.01 -5.47 -14.20
CA PRO A 58 8.34 -6.06 -14.29
C PRO A 58 9.36 -5.04 -14.82
N SER A 59 10.59 -5.11 -14.32
CA SER A 59 11.70 -4.35 -14.90
C SER A 59 12.13 -4.99 -16.22
N VAL A 60 12.10 -4.22 -17.31
CA VAL A 60 12.68 -4.65 -18.58
C VAL A 60 14.13 -4.18 -18.61
N ASN A 61 15.09 -5.11 -18.59
CA ASN A 61 16.49 -4.78 -18.80
C ASN A 61 16.77 -4.73 -20.31
N GLU A 62 17.19 -3.58 -20.85
CA GLU A 62 17.56 -3.43 -22.28
C GLU A 62 18.89 -4.12 -22.66
N SER A 63 19.48 -4.92 -21.76
CA SER A 63 20.82 -5.48 -21.92
C SER A 63 20.87 -6.94 -22.39
N ASP A 64 19.75 -7.58 -22.73
CA ASP A 64 19.71 -8.96 -23.25
C ASP A 64 19.64 -9.06 -24.79
N ASP A 65 19.75 -7.95 -25.51
CA ASP A 65 19.61 -7.89 -26.98
C ASP A 65 20.78 -7.18 -27.70
N ARG A 66 22.01 -7.26 -27.17
CA ARG A 66 23.23 -6.79 -27.88
C ARG A 66 24.37 -7.80 -27.86
#